data_AF-A0A6C0IBR0-F1
#
_entry.id   AF-A0A6C0IBR0-F1
#
_cell.length_a   1.000
_cell.length_b   1.000
_cell.length_c   1.000
_cell.angle_alpha   90.00
_cell.angle_beta   90.00
_cell.angle_gamma   90.00
#
_symmetry.space_group_name_H-M   'P 1'
#
loop_
_entity.id
_entity.type
_entity.pdbx_description
1 polymer ?
#
loop_
_entity_poly.entity_id
_entity_poly.type
_entity_poly.pdbx_seq_one_letter_code
_entity_poly.pdbx_strand_id
1 'polypeptide(L)'
;MGWFCYLLLSEDNKRTYVGATVDPDRRLRQHNGELAGGASATRGGVWQRVCCIEGFPTEGAALQFEWKWKNLTKTQRASTALERRKKALQALLALDKSTTKAIPYSEYPEPLLIHWSESFA
;
A
#
# COMPACT_ATOMS: atom_id res chain seq x y z
N MET A 1 5.36 5.59 17.09
CA MET A 1 5.20 4.50 16.10
C MET A 1 4.30 5.02 15.00
N GLY A 2 4.79 5.05 13.75
CA GLY A 2 4.02 5.53 12.59
C GLY A 2 3.17 4.43 11.97
N TRP A 3 2.25 4.83 11.10
CA TRP A 3 1.51 3.90 10.24
C TRP A 3 2.19 3.76 8.88
N PHE A 4 1.94 2.62 8.25
CA PHE A 4 2.45 2.28 6.92
C PHE A 4 1.31 1.92 5.98
N CYS A 5 1.44 2.29 4.71
CA CYS A 5 0.70 1.68 3.62
C CYS A 5 1.64 0.78 2.82
N TYR A 6 1.19 -0.38 2.36
CA TYR A 6 2.05 -1.31 1.62
C TYR A 6 1.33 -1.90 0.41
N LEU A 7 2.14 -2.33 -0.56
CA LEU A 7 1.71 -3.04 -1.76
C LEU A 7 2.35 -4.43 -1.79
N LEU A 8 1.52 -5.46 -1.89
CA LEU A 8 1.93 -6.84 -2.10
C LEU A 8 1.61 -7.29 -3.52
N LEU A 9 2.41 -8.22 -4.01
CA LEU A 9 2.23 -8.95 -5.27
C LEU A 9 2.27 -10.44 -4.96
N SER A 10 1.35 -11.20 -5.55
CA SER A 10 1.42 -12.66 -5.48
C SER A 10 2.56 -13.16 -6.36
N GLU A 11 3.19 -14.28 -5.98
CA GLU A 11 4.32 -14.88 -6.70
C GLU A 11 4.04 -15.16 -8.19
N ASP A 12 2.79 -15.47 -8.55
CA ASP A 12 2.34 -15.64 -9.94
C ASP A 12 2.20 -14.31 -10.73
N ASN A 13 2.50 -13.17 -10.12
CA ASN A 13 2.39 -11.81 -10.64
C ASN A 13 0.97 -11.39 -11.09
N LYS A 14 -0.08 -12.14 -10.72
CA LYS A 14 -1.46 -11.89 -11.18
C LYS A 14 -2.27 -11.05 -10.21
N ARG A 15 -1.99 -11.11 -8.91
CA ARG A 15 -2.80 -10.48 -7.86
C ARG A 15 -1.98 -9.44 -7.11
N THR A 16 -2.63 -8.34 -6.74
CA THR A 16 -2.04 -7.32 -5.88
C THR A 16 -2.92 -7.08 -4.67
N TYR A 17 -2.29 -6.73 -3.56
CA TYR A 17 -2.98 -6.34 -2.34
C TYR A 17 -2.41 -5.03 -1.81
N VAL A 18 -3.27 -4.11 -1.42
CA VAL A 18 -2.88 -2.87 -0.74
C VAL A 18 -3.51 -2.88 0.64
N GLY A 19 -2.73 -2.57 1.66
CA GLY A 19 -3.20 -2.50 3.04
C GLY A 19 -2.43 -1.47 3.86
N ALA A 20 -2.91 -1.24 5.08
CA ALA A 20 -2.25 -0.40 6.06
C ALA A 20 -1.98 -1.18 7.36
N THR A 21 -0.91 -0.82 8.07
CA THR A 21 -0.53 -1.44 9.35
C THR A 21 0.52 -0.61 10.08
N VAL A 22 0.74 -0.91 11.37
CA VAL A 22 1.88 -0.41 12.15
C VAL A 22 3.10 -1.33 12.08
N ASP A 23 2.94 -2.56 11.58
CA ASP A 23 3.99 -3.57 11.50
C ASP A 23 3.89 -4.36 10.18
N PRO A 24 4.54 -3.85 9.11
CA PRO A 24 4.50 -4.46 7.78
C PRO A 24 5.05 -5.89 7.73
N ASP A 25 6.08 -6.19 8.51
CA ASP A 25 6.75 -7.51 8.48
C ASP A 25 5.86 -8.57 9.12
N ARG A 26 5.29 -8.28 10.29
CA ARG A 26 4.29 -9.15 10.90
C ARG A 26 3.09 -9.34 9.98
N ARG A 27 2.62 -8.28 9.33
CA ARG A 27 1.45 -8.35 8.44
C ARG A 27 1.73 -9.19 7.19
N LEU A 28 2.94 -9.13 6.63
CA LEU A 28 3.36 -10.00 5.52
C LEU A 28 3.30 -11.49 5.93
N ARG A 29 3.84 -11.83 7.10
CA ARG A 29 3.79 -13.20 7.64
C ARG A 29 2.36 -13.69 7.86
N GLN A 30 1.44 -12.81 8.26
CA GLN A 30 0.01 -13.13 8.33
C GLN A 30 -0.61 -13.42 6.95
N HIS A 31 -0.26 -12.62 5.93
CA HIS A 31 -0.73 -12.86 4.56
C HIS A 31 -0.20 -14.17 3.97
N ASN A 32 1.04 -14.55 4.32
CA ASN A 32 1.67 -15.81 3.92
C ASN A 32 1.25 -17.02 4.78
N GLY A 33 0.37 -16.83 5.76
CA GLY A 33 -0.15 -17.93 6.59
C GLY A 33 0.81 -18.45 7.66
N GLU A 34 1.97 -17.82 7.85
CA GLU A 34 2.88 -18.12 8.96
C GLU A 34 2.28 -17.71 10.31
N LEU A 35 1.41 -16.69 10.30
CA LEU A 35 0.70 -16.18 11.47
C LEU A 35 -0.81 -16.09 11.20
N ALA A 36 -1.62 -16.25 12.24
CA ALA A 36 -3.07 -16.06 12.15
C ALA A 36 -3.44 -14.58 11.91
N GLY A 37 -4.60 -14.35 11.28
CA GLY A 37 -5.17 -13.00 11.07
C GLY A 37 -4.90 -12.39 9.69
N GLY A 38 -4.40 -13.15 8.72
CA GLY A 38 -4.27 -12.71 7.33
C GLY A 38 -5.62 -12.43 6.67
N ALA A 39 -5.65 -11.46 5.75
CA ALA A 39 -6.86 -11.12 5.01
C ALA A 39 -7.34 -12.29 4.14
N SER A 40 -8.66 -12.54 4.07
CA SER A 40 -9.20 -13.65 3.27
C SER A 40 -8.79 -13.60 1.80
N ALA A 41 -8.66 -12.39 1.23
CA ALA A 41 -8.24 -12.19 -0.15
C ALA A 41 -6.79 -12.61 -0.45
N THR A 42 -5.97 -12.82 0.58
CA THR A 42 -4.57 -13.25 0.41
C THR A 42 -4.35 -14.73 0.74
N ARG A 43 -5.40 -15.48 1.07
CA ARG A 43 -5.29 -16.91 1.36
C ARG A 43 -4.86 -17.69 0.12
N GLY A 44 -4.06 -18.74 0.32
CA GLY A 44 -3.69 -19.68 -0.74
C GLY A 44 -2.69 -19.16 -1.76
N GLY A 45 -1.76 -18.28 -1.35
CA GLY A 45 -0.66 -17.84 -2.18
C GLY A 45 0.49 -17.27 -1.36
N VAL A 46 1.68 -17.25 -1.94
CA VAL A 46 2.86 -16.56 -1.42
C VAL A 46 2.83 -15.12 -1.92
N TRP A 47 3.03 -14.19 -1.01
CA TRP A 47 3.04 -12.77 -1.25
C TRP A 47 4.42 -12.19 -1.00
N GLN A 48 4.82 -11.29 -1.88
CA GLN A 48 6.03 -10.51 -1.77
C GLN A 48 5.65 -9.04 -1.60
N ARG A 49 6.36 -8.35 -0.72
CA ARG A 49 6.20 -6.91 -0.53
C ARG A 49 6.93 -6.18 -1.66
N VAL A 50 6.17 -5.45 -2.48
CA VAL A 50 6.69 -4.65 -3.58
C VAL A 50 7.13 -3.28 -3.08
N CYS A 51 6.27 -2.61 -2.30
CA CYS A 51 6.64 -1.35 -1.68
C CYS A 51 6.00 -1.18 -0.31
N CYS A 52 6.64 -0.33 0.50
CA CYS A 52 6.14 0.16 1.76
C CYS A 52 6.26 1.68 1.79
N ILE A 53 5.23 2.36 2.25
CA ILE A 53 5.18 3.81 2.40
C ILE A 53 5.04 4.09 3.88
N GLU A 54 5.97 4.88 4.42
CA GLU A 54 6.00 5.30 5.81
C GLU A 54 5.76 6.80 5.96
N GLY A 55 5.62 7.27 7.20
CA GLY A 55 5.39 8.68 7.51
C GLY A 55 3.94 9.05 7.77
N PHE A 56 3.01 8.09 7.82
CA PHE A 56 1.61 8.39 8.13
C PHE A 56 1.44 8.73 9.63
N PRO A 57 0.90 9.92 9.98
CA PRO A 57 0.84 10.38 11.36
C PRO A 57 -0.23 9.67 12.19
N THR A 58 -1.26 9.12 11.54
CA THR A 58 -2.39 8.46 12.20
C THR A 58 -2.90 7.28 11.39
N GLU A 59 -3.63 6.38 12.04
CA GLU A 59 -4.36 5.30 11.38
C GLU A 59 -5.32 5.86 10.31
N GLY A 60 -6.05 6.92 10.65
CA GLY A 60 -6.99 7.57 9.73
C GLY A 60 -6.32 8.06 8.46
N ALA A 61 -5.15 8.70 8.56
CA ALA A 61 -4.38 9.15 7.41
C ALA A 61 -3.95 7.98 6.51
N ALA A 62 -3.46 6.88 7.11
CA ALA A 62 -3.06 5.68 6.37
C ALA A 62 -4.26 4.99 5.69
N LEU A 63 -5.38 4.81 6.40
CA LEU A 63 -6.58 4.19 5.84
C LEU A 63 -7.21 5.02 4.72
N GLN A 64 -7.22 6.35 4.84
CA GLN A 64 -7.67 7.26 3.77
C GLN A 64 -6.78 7.15 2.53
N PHE A 65 -5.45 7.08 2.73
CA PHE A 65 -4.49 6.88 1.66
C PHE A 65 -4.69 5.52 0.97
N GLU A 66 -4.75 4.43 1.73
CA GLU A 66 -5.00 3.07 1.24
C GLU A 66 -6.29 2.98 0.41
N TRP A 67 -7.39 3.54 0.94
CA TRP A 67 -8.67 3.60 0.23
C TRP A 67 -8.55 4.38 -1.08
N LYS A 68 -7.93 5.56 -1.06
CA LYS A 68 -7.78 6.38 -2.27
C LYS A 68 -6.91 5.66 -3.31
N TRP A 69 -5.83 5.02 -2.88
CA TRP A 69 -4.95 4.25 -3.76
C TRP A 69 -5.73 3.12 -4.45
N LYS A 70 -6.56 2.38 -3.69
CA LYS A 70 -7.43 1.34 -4.25
C LYS A 70 -8.41 1.89 -5.28
N ASN A 71 -8.99 3.06 -5.03
CA ASN A 71 -9.95 3.67 -5.94
C ASN A 71 -9.30 4.25 -7.19
N LEU A 72 -8.19 4.97 -7.08
CA LEU A 72 -7.43 5.47 -8.23
C LEU A 72 -6.94 4.33 -9.12
N THR A 73 -6.58 3.18 -8.55
CA THR A 73 -6.20 2.00 -9.33
C THR A 73 -7.28 1.59 -10.34
N LYS A 74 -8.58 1.72 -9.98
CA LYS A 74 -9.70 1.30 -10.85
C LYS A 74 -9.75 2.09 -12.16
N THR A 75 -9.26 3.33 -12.17
CA THR A 75 -9.25 4.20 -13.37
C THR A 75 -7.95 4.10 -14.16
N GLN A 76 -6.88 3.51 -13.61
CA GLN A 76 -5.60 3.34 -14.31
C GLN A 76 -5.66 2.24 -15.36
N ARG A 77 -5.04 2.50 -16.52
CA ARG A 77 -4.82 1.54 -17.61
C ARG A 77 -3.34 1.15 -17.69
N ALA A 78 -3.07 -0.15 -17.55
CA ALA A 78 -1.76 -0.76 -17.78
C ALA A 78 -1.94 -2.27 -18.05
N SER A 79 -0.87 -2.90 -18.55
CA SER A 79 -0.87 -4.33 -18.92
C SER A 79 -0.92 -5.28 -17.72
N THR A 80 -0.41 -4.88 -16.56
CA THR A 80 -0.39 -5.71 -15.35
C THR A 80 -1.12 -5.05 -14.19
N ALA A 81 -1.56 -5.86 -13.23
CA ALA A 81 -2.15 -5.37 -11.98
C ALA A 81 -1.15 -4.52 -11.19
N LEU A 82 0.13 -4.89 -11.20
CA LEU A 82 1.19 -4.16 -10.54
C LEU A 82 1.38 -2.75 -11.13
N GLU A 83 1.49 -2.65 -12.46
CA GLU A 83 1.69 -1.36 -13.13
C GLU A 83 0.53 -0.40 -12.90
N ARG A 84 -0.71 -0.93 -12.84
CA ARG A 84 -1.87 -0.12 -12.47
C ARG A 84 -1.76 0.44 -11.04
N ARG A 85 -1.22 -0.34 -10.09
CA ARG A 85 -0.98 0.11 -8.71
C ARG A 85 0.13 1.16 -8.65
N LYS A 86 1.23 0.98 -9.38
CA LYS A 86 2.34 1.94 -9.46
C LYS A 86 1.88 3.29 -10.02
N LYS A 87 1.18 3.29 -11.16
CA LYS A 87 0.60 4.51 -11.75
C LYS A 87 -0.39 5.21 -10.80
N ALA A 88 -1.25 4.42 -10.13
CA ALA A 88 -2.19 4.98 -9.17
C ALA A 88 -1.48 5.61 -7.97
N LEU A 89 -0.38 5.03 -7.51
CA LEU A 89 0.43 5.59 -6.44
C LEU A 89 1.07 6.91 -6.86
N GLN A 90 1.68 6.97 -8.04
CA GLN A 90 2.26 8.20 -8.58
C GLN A 90 1.20 9.31 -8.67
N ALA A 91 0.02 9.00 -9.21
CA ALA A 91 -1.08 9.95 -9.29
C ALA A 91 -1.59 10.38 -7.90
N LEU A 92 -1.57 9.50 -6.90
CA LEU A 92 -1.98 9.81 -5.53
C LEU A 92 -0.99 10.72 -4.80
N LEU A 93 0.31 10.49 -5.00
CA LEU A 93 1.38 11.29 -4.41
C LEU A 93 1.48 12.68 -5.04
N ALA A 94 1.00 12.84 -6.27
CA ALA A 94 0.90 14.14 -6.94
C ALA A 94 -0.28 15.01 -6.45
N LEU A 95 -1.15 14.49 -5.57
CA LEU A 95 -2.22 15.27 -4.94
C LEU A 95 -1.70 15.95 -3.67
N ASP A 96 -2.32 17.05 -3.26
CA ASP A 96 -1.99 17.70 -1.97
C ASP A 96 -2.42 16.86 -0.75
N LYS A 97 -3.44 16.02 -0.93
CA LYS A 97 -4.01 15.14 0.11
C LYS A 97 -4.69 13.92 -0.48
N SER A 98 -4.79 12.84 0.31
CA SER A 98 -5.36 11.57 -0.15
C SER A 98 -6.88 11.63 -0.40
N THR A 99 -7.63 12.26 0.51
CA THR A 99 -9.08 12.42 0.38
C THR A 99 -9.48 13.82 0.82
N THR A 100 -10.71 14.24 0.50
CA THR A 100 -11.20 15.57 0.89
C THR A 100 -11.10 15.83 2.40
N LYS A 101 -11.33 14.80 3.21
CA LYS A 101 -11.27 14.86 4.69
C LYS A 101 -9.89 14.55 5.27
N ALA A 102 -8.90 14.23 4.44
CA ALA A 102 -7.54 14.02 4.89
C ALA A 102 -6.86 15.36 5.17
N ILE A 103 -5.94 15.37 6.12
CA ILE A 103 -4.97 16.45 6.25
C ILE A 103 -4.02 16.45 5.04
N PRO A 104 -3.58 17.62 4.55
CA PRO A 104 -2.55 17.75 3.51
C PRO A 104 -1.25 17.05 3.86
N TYR A 105 -0.58 16.50 2.84
CA TYR A 105 0.73 15.86 3.03
C TYR A 105 1.78 16.85 3.55
N SER A 106 1.67 18.13 3.18
CA SER A 106 2.53 19.20 3.69
C SER A 106 2.39 19.47 5.19
N GLU A 107 1.29 19.02 5.81
CA GLU A 107 1.06 19.13 7.25
C GLU A 107 1.47 17.87 8.01
N TYR A 108 2.04 16.87 7.33
CA TYR A 108 2.53 15.67 8.02
C TYR A 108 3.80 16.04 8.79
N PRO A 109 4.01 15.50 10.01
CA PRO A 109 5.22 15.78 10.79
C PRO A 109 6.51 15.39 10.04
N GLU A 110 6.41 14.34 9.22
CA GLU A 110 7.48 13.84 8.37
C GLU A 110 6.92 13.60 6.96
N PRO A 111 7.74 13.80 5.91
CA PRO A 111 7.32 13.49 4.54
C PRO A 111 7.04 11.99 4.38
N LEU A 112 6.18 11.65 3.42
CA LEU A 112 5.97 10.25 3.05
C LEU A 112 7.23 9.71 2.37
N LEU A 113 7.82 8.66 2.94
CA LEU A 113 8.97 7.96 2.38
C LEU A 113 8.53 6.65 1.75
N ILE A 114 8.99 6.38 0.54
CA ILE A 114 8.56 5.24 -0.27
C ILE A 114 9.75 4.30 -0.43
N HIS A 115 9.60 3.10 0.13
CA HIS A 115 10.59 2.03 0.07
C HIS A 115 10.15 1.01 -0.97
N TRP A 116 10.81 1.00 -2.12
CA TRP A 116 10.64 -0.05 -3.13
C TRP A 116 11.54 -1.23 -2.78
N SER A 117 11.01 -2.45 -2.91
CA SER A 117 11.82 -3.66 -2.87
C SER A 117 12.77 -3.68 -4.08
N GLU A 118 14.03 -4.06 -3.88
CA GLU A 118 15.07 -4.06 -4.93
C GLU A 118 14.65 -4.83 -6.20
N SER A 119 13.85 -5.88 -6.06
CA SER A 119 13.33 -6.65 -7.19
C SER A 119 12.30 -5.89 -8.05
N PHE A 120 11.85 -4.71 -7.60
CA PHE A 120 10.76 -3.94 -8.20
C PHE A 120 11.04 -2.43 -8.29
N ALA A 121 12.23 -1.99 -7.90
CA ALA A 121 12.70 -0.61 -7.94
C ALA A 121 12.97 -0.13 -9.37
#